data_AF-A0A0U3A0V8-F1
#
_entry.id   AF-A0A0U3A0V8-F1
#
_cell.length_a   1.000
_cell.length_b   1.000
_cell.length_c   1.000
_cell.angle_alpha   90.00
_cell.angle_beta   90.00
_cell.angle_gamma   90.00
#
_symmetry.space_group_name_H-M   'P 1'
#
loop_
_entity.id
_entity.type
_entity.pdbx_description
1 polymer ?
#
loop_
_entity_poly.entity_id
_entity_poly.type
_entity_poly.pdbx_seq_one_letter_code
_entity_poly.pdbx_strand_id
1 'polypeptide(L)' 'EVLRDGGVLSSDFKVHGTTGLRVVDASVFPRIPGFFIVSAVYMIGEKAADAVMADARRNVPARR' A
#
# COMPACT_ATOMS: atom_id res chain seq x y z
N GLU A 1 16.01 1.55 6.03
CA GLU A 1 15.99 2.46 4.88
C GLU A 1 15.42 3.79 5.38
N VAL A 2 16.25 4.82 5.44
CA VAL A 2 15.87 6.12 6.02
C VAL A 2 15.11 6.89 4.94
N LEU A 3 13.92 7.39 5.29
CA LEU A 3 13.00 8.11 4.40
C LEU A 3 13.65 9.38 3.89
N ARG A 4 14.18 9.35 2.67
CA ARG A 4 14.92 10.47 2.10
C ARG A 4 14.07 11.74 1.92
N ASP A 5 12.73 11.64 1.95
CA ASP A 5 11.79 12.75 1.72
C ASP A 5 10.55 12.78 2.65
N GLY A 6 10.57 12.13 3.81
CA GLY A 6 9.46 12.20 4.78
C GLY A 6 8.17 11.43 4.41
N GLY A 7 8.23 10.50 3.45
CA GLY A 7 7.10 9.60 3.16
C GLY A 7 6.72 8.71 4.35
N VAL A 8 5.45 8.31 4.45
CA VAL A 8 4.95 7.48 5.58
C VAL A 8 4.82 6.00 5.19
N LEU A 9 4.70 5.72 3.89
CA LEU A 9 4.41 4.39 3.35
C LEU A 9 5.45 3.96 2.33
N SER A 10 5.76 2.66 2.30
CA SER A 10 6.43 2.02 1.17
C SER A 10 5.48 1.86 -0.02
N SER A 11 6.02 1.50 -1.18
CA SER A 11 5.25 1.30 -2.42
C SER A 11 4.22 0.16 -2.36
N ASP A 12 4.30 -0.72 -1.36
CA ASP A 12 3.33 -1.79 -1.07
C ASP A 12 2.42 -1.44 0.13
N PHE A 13 2.27 -0.15 0.41
CA PHE A 13 1.35 0.46 1.38
C PHE A 13 1.67 0.18 2.85
N LYS A 14 2.83 -0.39 3.18
CA LYS A 14 3.22 -0.66 4.57
C LYS A 14 3.67 0.61 5.26
N VAL A 15 3.23 0.79 6.49
CA VAL A 15 3.66 1.92 7.33
C VAL A 15 5.08 1.66 7.84
N HIS A 16 5.99 2.60 7.59
CA HIS A 16 7.37 2.47 8.04
C HIS A 16 7.48 2.34 9.55
N GLY A 17 8.39 1.49 10.03
CA GLY A 17 8.61 1.27 11.47
C GLY A 17 7.51 0.47 12.17
N THR A 18 6.54 -0.08 11.44
CA THR A 18 5.46 -0.91 12.00
C THR A 18 5.45 -2.30 11.37
N THR A 19 4.72 -3.24 11.98
CA THR A 19 4.54 -4.60 11.48
C THR A 19 3.06 -4.90 11.27
N GLY A 20 2.70 -5.47 10.12
CA GLY A 20 1.33 -5.90 9.84
C GLY A 20 0.33 -4.77 9.58
N LEU A 21 0.78 -3.52 9.47
CA LEU A 21 -0.08 -2.36 9.23
C LEU A 21 0.13 -1.78 7.83
N ARG A 22 -0.99 -1.47 7.17
CA ARG A 22 -1.05 -0.77 5.89
C ARG A 22 -2.09 0.35 5.94
N VAL A 23 -1.91 1.37 5.12
CA VAL A 23 -2.88 2.46 4.91
C VAL A 23 -3.23 2.51 3.43
N VAL A 24 -4.53 2.46 3.11
CA VAL A 24 -5.04 2.44 1.73
C VAL A 24 -6.32 3.25 1.66
N ASP A 25 -6.16 4.55 1.47
CA ASP A 25 -7.23 5.53 1.26
C ASP A 25 -6.67 6.72 0.46
N ALA A 26 -7.35 7.87 0.45
CA ALA A 26 -6.87 9.05 -0.26
C ALA A 26 -5.52 9.59 0.24
N SER A 27 -5.10 9.31 1.48
CA SER A 27 -3.86 9.80 2.08
C SER A 27 -2.59 9.19 1.47
N VAL A 28 -2.71 8.09 0.72
CA VAL A 28 -1.58 7.45 0.04
C VAL A 28 -1.05 8.29 -1.12
N PHE A 29 -1.87 9.23 -1.63
CA PHE A 29 -1.46 10.13 -2.68
C PHE A 29 -0.78 11.36 -2.07
N PRO A 30 0.47 11.67 -2.43
CA PRO A 30 1.16 12.86 -1.93
C PRO A 30 0.53 14.17 -2.43
N ARG A 31 -0.26 14.10 -3.51
CA ARG A 31 -1.05 15.19 -4.10
C ARG A 31 -2.33 14.63 -4.67
N ILE A 32 -3.36 15.48 -4.79
CA ILE A 32 -4.65 15.09 -5.37
C ILE A 32 -4.43 14.55 -6.80
N PRO A 33 -4.81 13.28 -7.08
CA PRO A 33 -4.48 12.60 -8.34
C PRO A 33 -5.38 13.02 -9.52
N GLY A 34 -6.36 13.87 -9.30
CA GLY A 34 -7.29 14.38 -10.31
C GLY A 34 -8.58 14.91 -9.69
N PHE A 35 -9.46 15.46 -10.52
CA PHE A 35 -10.72 16.05 -10.05
C PHE A 35 -11.67 15.01 -9.43
N PHE A 36 -11.80 13.85 -10.06
CA PHE A 36 -12.63 12.74 -9.58
C PHE A 36 -11.80 11.77 -8.72
N ILE A 37 -11.47 12.18 -7.50
CA ILE A 37 -10.59 11.40 -6.59
C ILE A 37 -11.14 10.00 -6.28
N VAL A 38 -12.46 9.82 -6.33
CA VAL A 38 -13.13 8.54 -6.08
C VAL A 38 -12.58 7.41 -6.95
N SER A 39 -12.33 7.66 -8.25
CA SER A 39 -11.80 6.64 -9.17
C SER A 39 -10.38 6.22 -8.80
N ALA A 40 -9.55 7.17 -8.36
CA ALA A 40 -8.19 6.88 -7.92
C ALA A 40 -8.18 6.08 -6.60
N VAL A 41 -9.08 6.40 -5.66
CA VAL A 41 -9.22 5.65 -4.40
C VAL A 41 -9.70 4.21 -4.67
N TYR A 42 -10.67 4.01 -5.56
CA TYR A 42 -11.07 2.65 -5.95
C TYR A 42 -9.90 1.87 -6.59
N MET A 43 -9.19 2.49 -7.53
CA MET A 43 -8.05 1.87 -8.20
C MET A 43 -6.96 1.44 -7.22
N ILE A 44 -6.59 2.31 -6.27
CA ILE A 44 -5.53 1.99 -5.31
C ILE A 44 -5.97 0.92 -4.30
N GLY A 45 -7.27 0.87 -3.98
CA GLY A 45 -7.87 -0.22 -3.21
C GLY A 45 -7.64 -1.58 -3.85
N GLU A 46 -7.96 -1.72 -5.14
CA GLU A 46 -7.71 -2.95 -5.90
C GLU A 46 -6.21 -3.29 -5.94
N LYS A 47 -5.35 -2.30 -6.20
CA LYS A 47 -3.90 -2.50 -6.21
C LYS A 47 -3.37 -2.99 -4.86
N ALA A 48 -3.92 -2.51 -3.76
CA ALA A 48 -3.53 -2.94 -2.43
C ALA A 48 -4.02 -4.35 -2.10
N ALA A 49 -5.22 -4.74 -2.57
CA ALA A 49 -5.71 -6.10 -2.44
C ALA A 49 -4.73 -7.09 -3.10
N ASP A 50 -4.26 -6.78 -4.31
CA ASP A 50 -3.21 -7.57 -4.99
C ASP A 50 -1.91 -7.64 -4.17
N ALA A 51 -1.47 -6.51 -3.60
CA ALA A 51 -0.25 -6.48 -2.79
C ALA A 51 -0.38 -7.35 -1.52
N VAL A 52 -1.54 -7.31 -0.84
CA VAL A 52 -1.84 -8.15 0.33
C VAL A 52 -1.84 -9.62 -0.05
N MET A 53 -2.49 -9.98 -1.17
CA MET A 53 -2.53 -11.37 -1.65
C MET A 53 -1.16 -11.89 -2.06
N ALA A 54 -0.33 -11.06 -2.70
CA ALA A 54 1.04 -11.41 -3.05
C ALA A 54 1.90 -11.70 -1.81
N ASP A 55 1.79 -10.86 -0.78
CA ASP A 55 2.47 -11.09 0.50
C ASP A 55 1.96 -12.35 1.22
N ALA A 56 0.64 -12.56 1.25
CA ALA A 56 0.05 -13.75 1.84
C ALA A 56 0.59 -15.02 1.18
N ARG A 57 0.67 -15.06 -0.17
CA ARG A 57 1.22 -16.18 -0.93
C ARG A 57 2.71 -16.42 -0.64
N ARG A 58 3.51 -15.36 -0.47
CA ARG A 58 4.92 -15.47 -0.07
C ARG A 58 5.09 -16.10 1.32
N ASN A 59 4.13 -15.87 2.22
CA ASN A 59 4.17 -16.35 3.60
C ASN A 59 3.54 -17.74 3.79
N VAL A 60 3.02 -18.38 2.73
CA VAL A 60 2.59 -19.78 2.81
C VAL A 60 3.82 -20.68 2.70
N PRO A 61 4.14 -21.50 3.73
CA PRO A 61 5.21 -22.47 3.60
C PRO A 61 4.90 -23.42 2.44
N ALA A 62 5.91 -23.70 1.60
CA ALA A 62 5.76 -24.61 0.46
C ALA A 62 5.09 -25.89 0.95
N ARG A 63 3.88 -26.17 0.43
CA ARG A 63 3.18 -27.42 0.72
C ARG A 63 4.14 -28.56 0.35
N ARG A 64 4.54 -29.35 1.35
CA ARG A 64 5.21 -30.63 1.13
C ARG A 64 4.34 -31.54 0.28
#